data_AF-A0A090QRI1-F1
#
_entry.id   AF-A0A090QRI1-F1
#
_cell.length_a   1.000
_cell.length_b   1.000
_cell.length_c   1.000
_cell.angle_alpha   90.00
_cell.angle_beta   90.00
_cell.angle_gamma   90.00
#
_symmetry.space_group_name_H-M   'P 1'
#
loop_
_entity.id
_entity.type
_entity.pdbx_description
1 polymer ?
#
loop_
_entity_poly.entity_id
_entity_poly.type
_entity_poly.pdbx_seq_one_letter_code
_entity_poly.pdbx_strand_id
1 'polypeptide(L)'
;MKDDMKSWFQQQDFDTTPLPNGHREAFLEKLEELCDEETKVIPLPIDKDGDKDNTFSLSKILKWSAAATLAVLLGIAGLKMTSTDTTVTEVSPEIAQTQTFFSSTIKNELEQLNTLRTAENAVIIEEALAAIEKLELQYEDIKQDYRINKDSKVVIAAMIENFQNRIQVLEIAREQIKQLEELKLEKENENII
;
A
#
# COMPACT_ATOMS: atom_id res chain seq x y z
N MET A 1 -17.05 -7.69 -30.82
CA MET A 1 -16.27 -7.91 -29.57
C MET A 1 -16.79 -9.08 -28.73
N LYS A 2 -18.06 -9.11 -28.30
CA LYS A 2 -18.64 -10.29 -27.62
C LYS A 2 -18.67 -11.54 -28.50
N ASP A 3 -18.99 -11.39 -29.79
CA ASP A 3 -19.06 -12.50 -30.73
C ASP A 3 -17.69 -13.08 -31.09
N ASP A 4 -16.67 -12.22 -31.16
CA ASP A 4 -15.28 -12.62 -31.44
C ASP A 4 -14.71 -13.48 -30.30
N MET A 5 -15.02 -13.09 -29.06
CA MET A 5 -14.62 -13.83 -27.86
C MET A 5 -15.31 -15.20 -27.80
N LYS A 6 -16.61 -15.26 -28.10
CA LYS A 6 -17.36 -16.53 -28.12
C LYS A 6 -16.82 -17.49 -29.18
N SER A 7 -16.45 -16.98 -30.36
CA SER A 7 -15.82 -17.77 -31.42
C SER A 7 -14.45 -18.30 -31.00
N TRP A 8 -13.64 -17.49 -30.31
CA TRP A 8 -12.33 -17.91 -29.82
C TRP A 8 -12.41 -19.05 -28.79
N PHE A 9 -13.33 -18.96 -27.82
CA PHE A 9 -13.54 -20.03 -26.83
C PHE A 9 -14.06 -21.32 -27.45
N GLN A 10 -14.90 -21.23 -28.49
CA GLN A 10 -15.41 -22.42 -29.18
C GLN A 10 -14.35 -23.14 -30.03
N GLN A 11 -13.24 -22.48 -30.36
CA GLN A 11 -12.14 -23.06 -31.12
C GLN A 11 -11.08 -23.74 -30.24
N GLN A 12 -11.13 -23.56 -28.92
CA GLN A 12 -10.17 -24.20 -28.02
C GLN A 12 -10.68 -25.59 -27.60
N ASP A 13 -9.80 -26.59 -27.68
CA ASP A 13 -10.04 -27.92 -27.12
C ASP A 13 -9.68 -27.89 -25.63
N PHE A 14 -10.62 -27.45 -24.80
CA PHE A 14 -10.43 -27.46 -23.35
C PHE A 14 -10.48 -28.89 -22.85
N ASP A 15 -9.43 -29.30 -22.16
CA ASP A 15 -9.46 -30.55 -21.40
C ASP A 15 -10.51 -30.41 -20.28
N THR A 16 -11.68 -31.00 -20.53
CA THR A 16 -12.80 -31.06 -19.59
C THR A 16 -12.80 -32.36 -18.79
N THR A 17 -11.75 -33.17 -18.92
CA THR A 17 -11.65 -34.37 -18.12
C THR A 17 -11.59 -33.99 -16.65
N PRO A 18 -12.41 -34.60 -15.79
CA PRO A 18 -12.31 -34.37 -14.36
C PRO A 18 -10.90 -34.81 -13.92
N LEU A 19 -10.24 -33.93 -13.16
CA LEU A 19 -8.92 -34.22 -12.60
C LEU A 19 -8.95 -35.57 -11.86
N PRO A 20 -7.89 -36.39 -11.98
CA PRO A 20 -7.78 -37.63 -11.23
C PRO A 20 -8.01 -37.40 -9.73
N ASN A 21 -8.73 -38.32 -9.08
CA ASN A 21 -8.93 -38.30 -7.63
C ASN A 21 -7.56 -38.25 -6.91
N GLY A 22 -7.40 -37.41 -5.89
CA GLY A 22 -6.13 -37.24 -5.18
C GLY A 22 -5.41 -35.92 -5.48
N HIS A 23 -5.77 -35.20 -6.55
CA HIS A 23 -5.07 -33.95 -6.94
C HIS A 23 -5.27 -32.81 -5.93
N ARG A 24 -6.43 -32.77 -5.27
CA ARG A 24 -6.71 -31.78 -4.22
C ARG A 24 -5.86 -32.07 -2.99
N GLU A 25 -5.80 -33.32 -2.57
CA GLU A 25 -4.97 -33.74 -1.44
C GLU A 25 -3.49 -33.50 -1.72
N ALA A 26 -2.99 -33.85 -2.90
CA ALA A 26 -1.60 -33.59 -3.30
C ALA A 26 -1.26 -32.10 -3.38
N PHE A 27 -2.22 -31.26 -3.77
CA PHE A 27 -2.04 -29.80 -3.77
C PHE A 27 -2.01 -29.23 -2.35
N LEU A 28 -2.89 -29.71 -1.47
CA LEU A 28 -2.92 -29.29 -0.06
C LEU A 28 -1.66 -29.73 0.68
N GLU A 29 -1.19 -30.96 0.45
CA GLU A 29 0.08 -31.47 0.98
C GLU A 29 1.25 -30.59 0.52
N LYS A 30 1.27 -30.18 -0.75
CA LYS A 30 2.30 -29.27 -1.28
C LYS A 30 2.21 -27.86 -0.70
N LEU A 31 1.02 -27.38 -0.32
CA LEU A 31 0.88 -26.10 0.37
C LEU A 31 1.34 -26.20 1.83
N GLU A 32 1.01 -27.30 2.51
CA GLU A 32 1.40 -27.55 3.90
C GLU A 32 2.92 -27.73 4.02
N GLU A 33 3.56 -28.44 3.08
CA GLU A 33 5.02 -28.58 2.96
C GLU A 33 5.70 -27.20 2.81
N LEU A 34 5.09 -26.27 2.08
CA LEU A 34 5.61 -24.90 1.93
C LEU A 34 5.41 -24.04 3.18
N CYS A 35 4.37 -24.30 3.96
CA CYS A 35 4.15 -23.60 5.22
C CYS A 35 5.11 -24.07 6.34
N ASP A 36 5.58 -25.31 6.28
CA ASP A 36 6.55 -25.86 7.25
C ASP A 36 8.02 -25.57 6.88
N GLU A 37 8.32 -25.18 5.62
CA GLU A 37 9.67 -24.83 5.15
C GLU A 37 10.07 -23.33 5.32
N GLU A 38 9.33 -22.52 6.08
CA GLU A 38 9.74 -21.13 6.43
C GLU A 38 10.88 -21.04 7.48
N THR A 39 11.80 -22.01 7.54
CA THR A 39 13.02 -21.91 8.35
C THR A 39 14.32 -22.28 7.64
N LYS A 40 14.34 -22.36 6.30
CA LYS A 40 15.62 -22.42 5.55
C LYS A 40 16.09 -21.02 5.12
N VAL A 41 16.38 -20.19 6.12
CA VAL A 41 17.18 -18.98 5.95
C VAL A 41 18.56 -19.34 5.40
N ILE A 42 18.94 -18.75 4.27
CA ILE A 42 20.31 -18.77 3.74
C ILE A 42 21.19 -18.03 4.76
N PRO A 43 22.19 -18.66 5.42
CA PRO A 43 23.01 -17.95 6.40
C PRO A 43 23.95 -16.99 5.65
N LEU A 44 23.71 -15.68 5.80
CA LEU A 44 24.71 -14.66 5.53
C LEU A 44 25.82 -14.77 6.60
N PRO A 45 27.10 -14.81 6.23
CA PRO A 45 28.18 -14.79 7.21
C PRO A 45 28.21 -13.38 7.82
N ILE A 46 27.74 -13.26 9.07
CA ILE A 46 27.93 -12.07 9.89
C ILE A 46 29.03 -12.39 10.90
N ASP A 47 30.18 -11.76 10.67
CA ASP A 47 31.31 -11.77 11.59
C ASP A 47 30.91 -11.22 12.96
N LYS A 48 31.27 -11.96 14.00
CA LYS A 48 31.09 -11.57 15.40
C LYS A 48 32.37 -10.89 15.90
N ASP A 49 32.30 -9.58 16.05
CA ASP A 49 33.04 -8.79 17.04
C ASP A 49 31.97 -7.88 17.66
N GLY A 50 31.73 -7.81 18.96
CA GLY A 50 32.67 -7.68 20.06
C GLY A 50 32.03 -6.68 21.02
N ASP A 51 31.52 -7.20 22.13
CA ASP A 51 31.23 -6.56 23.42
C ASP A 51 31.24 -5.02 23.53
N LYS A 52 30.09 -4.44 23.94
CA LYS A 52 29.97 -3.55 25.11
C LYS A 52 28.53 -3.15 25.39
N ASP A 53 28.07 -3.54 26.58
CA ASP A 53 26.87 -3.04 27.22
C ASP A 53 26.84 -1.50 27.26
N ASN A 54 25.78 -0.92 26.72
CA ASN A 54 25.37 0.42 27.11
C ASN A 54 23.85 0.45 27.23
N THR A 55 23.37 0.24 28.45
CA THR A 55 21.96 0.37 28.80
C THR A 55 21.51 1.81 28.53
N PHE A 56 20.82 2.02 27.41
CA PHE A 56 20.32 3.33 27.02
C PHE A 56 19.12 3.68 27.90
N SER A 57 19.36 4.54 28.90
CA SER A 57 18.33 5.05 29.80
C SER A 57 17.31 5.88 29.02
N LEU A 58 16.16 5.26 28.69
CA LEU A 58 15.03 5.84 27.96
C LEU A 58 14.50 7.17 28.55
N SER A 59 14.76 7.42 29.83
CA SER A 59 14.40 8.67 30.52
C SER A 59 15.11 9.93 30.02
N LYS A 60 16.22 9.80 29.27
CA LYS A 60 16.92 10.95 28.65
C LYS A 60 16.40 11.29 27.24
N ILE A 61 15.77 10.36 26.53
CA ILE A 61 15.30 10.55 25.14
C ILE A 61 14.04 11.44 25.09
N LEU A 62 13.23 11.44 26.15
CA LEU A 62 11.97 12.20 26.19
C LEU A 62 12.17 13.73 26.19
N LYS A 63 13.37 14.23 26.54
CA LYS A 63 13.65 15.67 26.59
C LYS A 63 14.01 16.30 25.23
N TRP A 64 14.21 15.49 24.19
CA TRP A 64 14.63 15.95 22.85
C TRP A 64 13.65 15.52 21.74
N SER A 65 12.51 14.92 22.09
CA SER A 65 11.53 14.40 21.13
C SER A 65 10.94 15.46 20.21
N ALA A 66 10.70 16.68 20.69
CA ALA A 66 10.03 17.72 19.91
C ALA A 66 10.93 18.34 18.82
N ALA A 67 12.25 18.39 19.03
CA ALA A 67 13.19 18.90 18.04
C ALA A 67 13.65 17.82 17.05
N ALA A 68 13.75 16.56 17.51
CA ALA A 68 14.09 15.43 16.67
C ALA A 68 13.00 15.13 15.62
N THR A 69 11.71 15.22 15.97
CA THR A 69 10.62 15.07 14.99
C THR A 69 10.65 16.16 13.92
N LEU A 70 10.93 17.42 14.29
CA LEU A 70 11.06 18.50 13.31
C LEU A 70 12.31 18.34 12.42
N ALA A 71 13.44 17.91 12.98
CA ALA A 71 14.65 17.63 12.21
C ALA A 71 14.50 16.40 11.29
N VAL A 72 13.74 15.38 11.70
CA VAL A 72 13.39 14.22 10.85
C VAL A 72 12.42 14.64 9.74
N LEU A 73 11.40 15.44 10.04
CA LEU A 73 10.48 15.98 9.02
C LEU A 73 11.21 16.85 7.98
N LEU A 74 12.13 17.72 8.42
CA LEU A 74 12.95 18.55 7.52
C LEU A 74 14.03 17.73 6.79
N GLY A 75 14.60 16.70 7.43
CA GLY A 75 15.59 15.81 6.84
C GLY A 75 15.01 14.90 5.75
N ILE A 76 13.79 14.39 5.94
CA ILE A 76 13.05 13.62 4.93
C ILE A 76 12.66 14.52 3.75
N ALA A 77 12.27 15.77 4.00
CA ALA A 77 12.00 16.76 2.94
C ALA A 77 13.27 17.16 2.16
N GLY A 78 14.42 17.25 2.83
CA GLY A 78 15.71 17.56 2.19
C GLY A 78 16.28 16.43 1.33
N LEU A 79 16.07 15.16 1.72
CA LEU A 79 16.46 13.99 0.90
C LEU A 79 15.61 13.81 -0.36
N LYS A 80 14.39 14.36 -0.40
CA LYS A 80 13.51 14.35 -1.57
C LYS A 80 13.87 15.41 -2.64
N MET A 81 14.89 16.25 -2.40
CA MET A 81 15.22 17.39 -3.28
C MET A 81 16.37 17.15 -4.27
N THR A 82 16.77 15.89 -4.46
CA THR A 82 17.68 15.48 -5.55
C THR A 82 17.12 14.28 -6.29
N SER A 83 16.06 14.52 -7.03
CA SER A 83 15.71 13.69 -8.17
C SER A 83 15.30 14.67 -9.24
N THR A 84 16.25 14.99 -10.10
CA THR A 84 15.92 15.60 -11.38
C THR A 84 15.04 14.59 -12.11
N ASP A 85 13.73 14.82 -12.13
CA ASP A 85 12.76 14.07 -12.93
C ASP A 85 13.04 14.33 -14.41
N THR A 86 14.05 13.66 -14.94
CA THR A 86 14.35 13.58 -16.38
C THR A 86 13.57 12.45 -17.05
N THR A 87 12.51 11.91 -16.44
CA THR A 87 11.77 10.71 -16.88
C THR A 87 10.38 10.98 -17.47
N VAL A 88 10.02 12.24 -17.75
CA VAL A 88 8.68 12.61 -18.27
C VAL A 88 8.43 12.15 -19.72
N THR A 89 9.28 11.31 -20.33
CA THR A 89 9.19 10.92 -21.75
C THR A 89 8.95 9.43 -22.04
N GLU A 90 8.59 8.60 -21.05
CA GLU A 90 8.40 7.15 -21.29
C GLU A 90 6.94 6.64 -21.21
N VAL A 91 5.99 7.47 -20.78
CA VAL A 91 4.55 7.13 -20.72
C VAL A 91 3.75 7.91 -21.76
N SER A 92 2.57 7.39 -22.14
CA SER A 92 1.68 8.13 -23.06
C SER A 92 1.24 9.46 -22.42
N PRO A 93 0.92 10.50 -23.22
CA PRO A 93 0.43 11.78 -22.71
C PRO A 93 -0.78 11.64 -21.78
N GLU A 94 -1.69 10.72 -22.11
CA GLU A 94 -2.92 10.46 -21.34
C GLU A 94 -2.59 9.83 -19.98
N ILE A 95 -1.63 8.90 -19.92
CA ILE A 95 -1.18 8.28 -18.67
C ILE A 95 -0.46 9.30 -17.77
N ALA A 96 0.39 10.16 -18.35
CA ALA A 96 1.03 11.24 -17.60
C ALA A 96 0.00 12.22 -16.99
N GLN A 97 -1.01 12.60 -17.77
CA GLN A 97 -2.09 13.46 -17.31
C GLN A 97 -2.88 12.79 -16.18
N THR A 98 -3.19 11.51 -16.33
CA THR A 98 -3.92 10.71 -15.33
C THR A 98 -3.15 10.62 -14.01
N GLN A 99 -1.85 10.31 -14.09
CA GLN A 99 -0.98 10.26 -12.92
C GLN A 99 -0.91 11.60 -12.20
N THR A 100 -0.75 12.70 -12.95
CA THR A 100 -0.71 14.05 -12.40
C THR A 100 -2.00 14.40 -11.68
N PHE A 101 -3.14 14.14 -12.32
CA PHE A 101 -4.46 14.39 -11.76
C PHE A 101 -4.65 13.63 -10.44
N PHE A 102 -4.53 12.29 -10.46
CA PHE A 102 -4.80 11.48 -9.28
C PHE A 102 -3.79 11.71 -8.14
N SER A 103 -2.51 11.94 -8.46
CA SER A 103 -1.51 12.26 -7.43
C SER A 103 -1.85 13.58 -6.71
N SER A 104 -2.31 14.58 -7.46
CA SER A 104 -2.75 15.86 -6.88
C SER A 104 -4.00 15.70 -6.02
N THR A 105 -4.98 14.92 -6.49
CA THR A 105 -6.20 14.63 -5.73
C THR A 105 -5.88 13.91 -4.44
N ILE A 106 -5.14 12.79 -4.50
CA ILE A 106 -4.81 11.99 -3.32
C ILE A 106 -4.02 12.81 -2.30
N LYS A 107 -3.09 13.65 -2.74
CA LYS A 107 -2.39 14.58 -1.85
C LYS A 107 -3.37 15.51 -1.13
N ASN A 108 -4.27 16.18 -1.85
CA ASN A 108 -5.25 17.09 -1.25
C ASN A 108 -6.17 16.36 -0.28
N GLU A 109 -6.61 15.15 -0.62
CA GLU A 109 -7.47 14.34 0.25
C GLU A 109 -6.74 13.90 1.53
N LEU A 110 -5.46 13.57 1.43
CA LEU A 110 -4.61 13.21 2.57
C LEU A 110 -4.36 14.42 3.50
N GLU A 111 -4.17 15.61 2.92
CA GLU A 111 -4.09 16.85 3.69
C GLU A 111 -5.39 17.11 4.46
N GLN A 112 -6.54 16.97 3.80
CA GLN A 112 -7.86 17.08 4.44
C GLN A 112 -8.10 16.00 5.50
N LEU A 113 -7.65 14.77 5.28
CA LEU A 113 -7.79 13.71 6.29
C LEU A 113 -6.95 14.03 7.54
N ASN A 114 -5.76 14.60 7.35
CA ASN A 114 -4.88 14.99 8.45
C ASN A 114 -5.41 16.19 9.25
N THR A 115 -6.22 17.08 8.68
CA THR A 115 -6.85 18.17 9.45
C THR A 115 -7.92 17.66 10.43
N LEU A 116 -8.47 16.47 10.20
CA LEU A 116 -9.42 15.81 11.10
C LEU A 116 -8.73 15.09 12.27
N ARG A 117 -7.40 15.07 12.31
CA ARG A 117 -6.64 14.29 13.29
C ARG A 117 -6.86 14.78 14.72
N THR A 118 -7.24 13.85 15.58
CA THR A 118 -7.38 13.99 17.03
C THR A 118 -6.71 12.80 17.72
N ALA A 119 -6.58 12.83 19.05
CA ALA A 119 -6.05 11.69 19.80
C ALA A 119 -6.93 10.44 19.68
N GLU A 120 -8.24 10.63 19.50
CA GLU A 120 -9.24 9.56 19.48
C GLU A 120 -9.27 8.81 18.14
N ASN A 121 -9.05 9.51 17.02
CA ASN A 121 -9.06 8.92 15.68
C ASN A 121 -7.66 8.70 15.08
N ALA A 122 -6.59 8.94 15.84
CA ALA A 122 -5.21 8.81 15.36
C ALA A 122 -4.93 7.43 14.75
N VAL A 123 -5.44 6.35 15.35
CA VAL A 123 -5.24 4.98 14.86
C VAL A 123 -5.83 4.80 13.46
N ILE A 124 -7.06 5.27 13.21
CA ILE A 124 -7.72 5.19 11.90
C ILE A 124 -6.88 5.89 10.83
N ILE A 125 -6.35 7.08 11.17
CA ILE A 125 -5.53 7.85 10.24
C ILE A 125 -4.21 7.14 9.96
N GLU A 126 -3.51 6.63 10.98
CA GLU A 126 -2.25 5.89 10.78
C GLU A 126 -2.45 4.63 9.93
N GLU A 127 -3.53 3.87 10.15
CA GLU A 127 -3.86 2.70 9.33
C GLU A 127 -4.10 3.07 7.87
N ALA A 128 -4.85 4.16 7.63
CA ALA A 128 -5.09 4.66 6.28
C ALA A 128 -3.78 5.10 5.60
N LEU A 129 -2.90 5.82 6.30
CA LEU A 129 -1.60 6.26 5.79
C LEU A 129 -0.71 5.06 5.41
N ALA A 130 -0.64 4.05 6.27
CA ALA A 130 0.14 2.84 5.99
C ALA A 130 -0.42 2.06 4.77
N ALA A 131 -1.74 1.98 4.63
CA ALA A 131 -2.37 1.37 3.46
C ALA A 131 -2.09 2.15 2.17
N ILE A 132 -2.11 3.49 2.21
CA ILE A 132 -1.74 4.34 1.08
C ILE A 132 -0.27 4.13 0.68
N GLU A 133 0.64 4.10 1.65
CA GLU A 133 2.07 3.87 1.39
C GLU A 133 2.31 2.53 0.68
N LYS A 134 1.64 1.47 1.13
CA LYS A 134 1.69 0.16 0.48
C LYS A 134 1.20 0.22 -0.97
N LEU A 135 0.10 0.92 -1.22
CA LEU A 135 -0.45 1.11 -2.57
C LEU A 135 0.49 1.94 -3.45
N GLU A 136 1.18 2.95 -2.90
CA GLU A 136 2.20 3.72 -3.64
C GLU A 136 3.37 2.85 -4.07
N LEU A 137 3.88 1.99 -3.20
CA LEU A 137 4.95 1.04 -3.55
C LEU A 137 4.50 0.09 -4.68
N GLN A 138 3.28 -0.45 -4.59
CA GLN A 138 2.72 -1.28 -5.67
C GLN A 138 2.58 -0.53 -6.99
N TYR A 139 2.30 0.77 -6.96
CA TYR A 139 2.22 1.58 -8.18
C TYR A 139 3.59 1.75 -8.86
N GLU A 140 4.67 1.86 -8.09
CA GLU A 140 6.03 1.89 -8.64
C GLU A 140 6.37 0.61 -9.41
N ASP A 141 5.96 -0.55 -8.90
CA ASP A 141 6.12 -1.84 -9.56
C ASP A 141 5.31 -1.89 -10.88
N ILE A 142 4.05 -1.46 -10.84
CA ILE A 142 3.20 -1.40 -12.04
C ILE A 142 3.80 -0.44 -13.09
N LYS A 143 4.41 0.68 -12.67
CA LYS A 143 5.13 1.58 -13.59
C LYS A 143 6.33 0.90 -14.24
N GLN A 144 7.05 0.03 -13.52
CA GLN A 144 8.12 -0.75 -14.11
C GLN A 144 7.60 -1.73 -15.16
N ASP A 145 6.51 -2.42 -14.86
CA ASP A 145 5.87 -3.33 -15.81
C ASP A 145 5.35 -2.62 -17.05
N TYR A 146 4.88 -1.37 -16.91
CA TYR A 146 4.43 -0.55 -18.03
C TYR A 146 5.59 -0.15 -18.94
N ARG A 147 6.76 0.18 -18.39
CA ARG A 147 7.96 0.50 -19.18
C ARG A 147 8.38 -0.68 -20.05
N ILE A 148 8.25 -1.90 -19.53
CA ILE A 148 8.56 -3.15 -20.24
C ILE A 148 7.46 -3.48 -21.26
N ASN A 149 6.20 -3.36 -20.85
CA ASN A 149 5.01 -3.75 -21.62
C ASN A 149 4.19 -2.53 -22.04
N LYS A 150 4.79 -1.65 -22.84
CA LYS A 150 4.18 -0.39 -23.30
C LYS A 150 2.79 -0.62 -23.89
N ASP A 151 1.86 0.27 -23.56
CA ASP A 151 0.46 0.25 -24.01
C ASP A 151 -0.33 -1.02 -23.65
N SER A 152 0.17 -1.81 -22.69
CA SER A 152 -0.58 -2.93 -22.15
C SER A 152 -1.83 -2.43 -21.42
N LYS A 153 -3.00 -2.67 -22.01
CA LYS A 153 -4.30 -2.34 -21.39
C LYS A 153 -4.46 -2.96 -20.00
N VAL A 154 -3.84 -4.11 -19.76
CA VAL A 154 -3.85 -4.80 -18.46
C VAL A 154 -3.05 -3.98 -17.45
N VAL A 155 -1.86 -3.51 -17.82
CA VAL A 155 -1.02 -2.69 -16.93
C VAL A 155 -1.66 -1.32 -16.68
N ILE A 156 -2.27 -0.71 -17.70
CA ILE A 156 -3.02 0.54 -17.54
C ILE A 156 -4.21 0.34 -16.60
N ALA A 157 -4.95 -0.77 -16.73
CA ALA A 157 -6.05 -1.09 -15.82
C ALA A 157 -5.55 -1.24 -14.37
N ALA A 158 -4.41 -1.92 -14.16
CA ALA A 158 -3.80 -2.05 -12.83
C ALA A 158 -3.36 -0.69 -12.24
N MET A 159 -2.84 0.22 -13.07
CA MET A 159 -2.52 1.59 -12.63
C MET A 159 -3.77 2.34 -12.16
N ILE A 160 -4.87 2.24 -12.91
CA ILE A 160 -6.14 2.88 -12.58
C ILE A 160 -6.72 2.27 -11.30
N GLU A 161 -6.72 0.95 -11.19
CA GLU A 161 -7.20 0.22 -10.00
C GLU A 161 -6.42 0.62 -8.75
N ASN A 162 -5.10 0.78 -8.84
CA ASN A 162 -4.30 1.27 -7.72
C ASN A 162 -4.75 2.66 -7.25
N PHE A 163 -4.99 3.61 -8.16
CA PHE A 163 -5.54 4.92 -7.78
C PHE A 163 -6.92 4.82 -7.14
N GLN A 164 -7.80 3.97 -7.67
CA GLN A 164 -9.13 3.74 -7.10
C GLN A 164 -9.05 3.17 -5.69
N ASN A 165 -8.17 2.21 -5.44
CA ASN A 165 -7.95 1.63 -4.12
C ASN A 165 -7.46 2.68 -3.11
N ARG A 166 -6.56 3.58 -3.54
CA ARG A 166 -6.10 4.68 -2.69
C ARG A 166 -7.23 5.63 -2.31
N ILE A 167 -8.11 5.96 -3.25
CA ILE A 167 -9.30 6.78 -2.97
C ILE A 167 -10.22 6.05 -2.00
N GLN A 168 -10.48 4.76 -2.22
CA GLN A 168 -11.33 3.96 -1.34
C GLN A 168 -10.82 3.89 0.10
N VAL A 169 -9.50 3.75 0.31
CA VAL A 169 -8.88 3.80 1.65
C VAL A 169 -9.18 5.12 2.35
N LEU A 170 -9.06 6.24 1.63
CA LEU A 170 -9.33 7.58 2.18
C LEU A 170 -10.81 7.77 2.51
N GLU A 171 -11.72 7.25 1.68
CA GLU A 171 -13.16 7.28 1.93
C GLU A 171 -13.55 6.47 3.17
N ILE A 172 -13.01 5.25 3.30
CA ILE A 172 -13.23 4.40 4.47
C ILE A 172 -12.76 5.08 5.75
N ALA A 173 -11.55 5.65 5.74
CA ALA A 173 -11.00 6.35 6.90
C ALA A 173 -11.90 7.51 7.34
N ARG A 174 -12.43 8.29 6.39
CA ARG A 174 -13.35 9.40 6.69
C ARG A 174 -14.66 8.92 7.28
N GLU A 175 -15.23 7.86 6.72
CA GLU A 175 -16.47 7.30 7.22
C GLU A 175 -16.30 6.76 8.65
N GLN A 176 -15.17 6.10 8.94
CA GLN A 176 -14.85 5.64 10.29
C GLN A 176 -14.66 6.80 11.28
N ILE A 177 -14.00 7.89 10.87
CA ILE A 177 -13.87 9.10 11.69
C ILE A 177 -15.25 9.69 12.00
N LYS A 178 -16.10 9.81 10.98
CA LYS A 178 -17.45 10.35 11.14
C LYS A 178 -18.29 9.49 12.09
N GLN A 179 -18.26 8.17 11.94
CA GLN A 179 -18.97 7.24 12.83
C GLN A 179 -18.47 7.36 14.27
N LEU A 180 -17.16 7.54 14.47
CA LEU A 180 -16.59 7.76 15.80
C LEU A 180 -17.11 9.06 16.44
N GLU A 181 -17.21 10.14 15.67
CA GLU A 181 -17.77 11.42 16.13
C GLU A 181 -19.27 11.32 16.48
N GLU A 182 -20.06 10.62 15.67
CA GLU A 182 -21.49 10.39 15.92
C GLU A 182 -21.71 9.60 17.22
N LEU A 183 -20.95 8.51 17.42
CA LEU A 183 -21.02 7.71 18.65
C LEU A 183 -20.62 8.49 19.90
N LYS A 184 -19.75 9.49 19.78
CA LYS A 184 -19.36 10.36 20.89
C LYS A 184 -20.50 11.30 21.27
N LEU A 185 -21.15 11.91 20.29
CA LEU A 185 -22.30 12.80 20.49
C LEU A 185 -23.47 12.06 21.16
N GLU A 186 -23.75 10.82 20.75
CA GLU A 186 -24.78 9.99 21.37
C GLU A 186 -24.49 9.74 22.86
N LYS A 187 -23.26 9.34 23.20
CA LYS A 187 -22.84 9.09 24.59
C LYS A 187 -22.85 10.35 25.46
N GLU A 188 -22.55 11.52 24.90
CA GLU A 188 -22.62 12.78 25.63
C GLU A 188 -24.06 13.15 25.96
N ASN A 189 -25.00 12.93 25.03
CA ASN A 189 -26.42 13.18 25.24
C ASN A 189 -27.06 12.22 26.26
N GLU A 190 -26.64 10.96 26.30
CA GLU A 190 -27.12 9.98 27.30
C GLU A 190 -26.66 10.31 28.73
N ASN A 191 -25.50 10.95 28.90
CA ASN A 191 -24.97 11.33 30.22
C ASN A 191 -25.57 12.62 30.81
N ILE A 192 -26.41 13.33 30.05
CA ILE A 192 -27.05 14.60 30.46
C ILE A 192 -28.50 14.37 30.96
N ILE A 193 -29.05 13.15 30.80
CA ILE A 193 -30.41 12.76 31.25
C ILE A 193 -30.33 12.02 32.58
#